data_AF-A0A937PDL5-F1
#
_entry.id   AF-A0A937PDL5-F1
#
_cell.length_a   1.000
_cell.length_b   1.000
_cell.length_c   1.000
_cell.angle_alpha   90.00
_cell.angle_beta   90.00
_cell.angle_gamma   90.00
#
_symmetry.space_group_name_H-M   'P 1'
#
loop_
_entity.id
_entity.type
_entity.pdbx_description
1 polymer ?
#
loop_
_entity_poly.entity_id
_entity_poly.type
_entity_poly.pdbx_seq_one_letter_code
_entity_poly.pdbx_strand_id
1 'polypeptide(L)'
;MSTVPPDVKSKILAMQKGEITEHFIYQRLAKSVKDSHNRDVLKRIARDELRHHNLWQQHTGEKASPSRFKIWFYYLISRVFGLTFGIKLMEEGEEKAQVAYNEIAHFVPEASNIASDEHRHEQALVRLIDEERLHYAADVVRGLNVAIVELTGTLAGLTLALPESNLIVMAGLIVGAAMVLSVASTEYLGAKSGGGSRSPLKAVLYGGLTNVVTFIFLLFPYLVFDNVYLSLGVMIFNAIVVVFLFSLYISVAREISFRRRFSEMALASLGVAALAFLIGYLARTFLHLNVE
;
A
#
# COMPACT_ATOMS: atom_id res chain seq x y z
N MET A 1 -25.80 -21.76 -30.99
CA MET A 1 -24.80 -21.15 -30.10
C MET A 1 -24.27 -19.92 -30.81
N SER A 2 -24.66 -18.73 -30.34
CA SER A 2 -24.14 -17.46 -30.88
C SER A 2 -22.62 -17.46 -30.71
N THR A 3 -21.88 -17.38 -31.81
CA THR A 3 -20.42 -17.36 -31.79
C THR A 3 -19.97 -16.10 -31.06
N VAL A 4 -19.40 -16.26 -29.86
CA VAL A 4 -18.86 -15.17 -29.06
C VAL A 4 -17.73 -14.49 -29.86
N PRO A 5 -17.79 -13.16 -30.09
CA PRO A 5 -16.73 -12.46 -30.81
C PRO A 5 -15.35 -12.67 -30.17
N PRO A 6 -14.25 -12.67 -30.95
CA PRO A 6 -12.89 -12.88 -30.41
C PRO A 6 -12.54 -11.91 -29.27
N ASP A 7 -12.98 -10.66 -29.38
CA ASP A 7 -12.75 -9.61 -28.38
C ASP A 7 -13.45 -9.94 -27.05
N VAL A 8 -14.69 -10.44 -27.13
CA VAL A 8 -15.48 -10.86 -25.96
C VAL A 8 -14.88 -12.14 -25.37
N LYS A 9 -14.42 -13.09 -26.20
CA LYS A 9 -13.74 -14.30 -25.73
C LYS A 9 -12.48 -13.98 -24.94
N SER A 10 -11.69 -12.98 -25.37
CA SER A 10 -10.49 -12.54 -24.64
C SER A 10 -10.82 -11.96 -23.25
N LYS A 11 -11.94 -11.21 -23.14
CA LYS A 11 -12.44 -10.68 -21.87
C LYS A 11 -12.92 -11.79 -20.94
N ILE A 12 -13.66 -12.77 -21.47
CA ILE A 12 -14.10 -13.94 -20.71
C ILE A 12 -12.90 -14.75 -20.20
N LEU A 13 -11.85 -14.94 -21.01
CA LEU A 13 -10.62 -15.61 -20.56
C LEU A 13 -9.91 -14.85 -19.43
N ALA A 14 -9.90 -13.51 -19.50
CA ALA A 14 -9.34 -12.68 -18.43
C ALA A 14 -10.15 -12.84 -17.13
N MET A 15 -11.48 -12.83 -17.21
CA MET A 15 -12.38 -13.09 -16.07
C MET A 15 -12.18 -14.49 -15.52
N GLN A 16 -12.23 -15.52 -16.37
CA GLN A 16 -11.98 -16.92 -15.99
C GLN A 16 -10.66 -17.07 -15.20
N LYS A 17 -9.61 -16.34 -15.59
CA LYS A 17 -8.33 -16.33 -14.90
C LYS A 17 -8.36 -15.56 -13.56
N GLY A 18 -9.11 -14.46 -13.49
CA GLY A 18 -9.37 -13.71 -12.25
C GLY A 18 -10.03 -14.59 -11.20
N GLU A 19 -11.17 -15.16 -11.57
CA GLU A 19 -12.06 -15.98 -10.73
C GLU A 19 -11.32 -17.16 -10.08
N ILE A 20 -10.52 -17.90 -10.86
CA ILE A 20 -9.71 -19.01 -10.30
C ILE A 20 -8.58 -18.51 -9.40
N THR A 21 -8.06 -17.31 -9.67
CA THR A 21 -7.04 -16.68 -8.82
C THR A 21 -7.67 -16.25 -7.49
N GLU A 22 -8.83 -15.58 -7.51
CA GLU A 22 -9.58 -15.17 -6.33
C GLU A 22 -10.04 -16.37 -5.49
N HIS A 23 -10.52 -17.45 -6.11
CA HIS A 23 -10.82 -18.72 -5.43
C HIS A 23 -9.67 -19.15 -4.49
N PHE A 24 -8.44 -19.19 -5.02
CA PHE A 24 -7.27 -19.60 -4.25
C PHE A 24 -6.84 -18.56 -3.22
N ILE A 25 -7.02 -17.27 -3.50
CA ILE A 25 -6.77 -16.20 -2.52
C ILE A 25 -7.71 -16.37 -1.33
N TYR A 26 -9.02 -16.40 -1.57
CA TYR A 26 -10.03 -16.57 -0.52
C TYR A 26 -9.86 -17.86 0.27
N GLN A 27 -9.57 -18.98 -0.40
CA GLN A 27 -9.31 -20.25 0.28
C GLN A 27 -8.08 -20.17 1.19
N ARG A 28 -7.03 -19.48 0.76
CA ARG A 28 -5.80 -19.30 1.56
C ARG A 28 -6.02 -18.33 2.71
N LEU A 29 -6.75 -17.24 2.50
CA LEU A 29 -7.12 -16.29 3.54
C LEU A 29 -7.97 -16.97 4.61
N ALA A 30 -9.00 -17.74 4.22
CA ALA A 30 -9.86 -18.47 5.14
C ALA A 30 -9.09 -19.39 6.10
N LYS A 31 -7.98 -20.01 5.65
CA LYS A 31 -7.12 -20.85 6.51
C LYS A 31 -6.36 -20.06 7.57
N SER A 32 -6.15 -18.76 7.36
CA SER A 32 -5.40 -17.88 8.27
C SER A 32 -6.28 -17.07 9.22
N VAL A 33 -7.59 -17.03 8.99
CA VAL A 33 -8.56 -16.30 9.82
C VAL A 33 -8.95 -17.13 11.05
N LYS A 34 -8.86 -16.50 12.23
CA LYS A 34 -9.20 -17.13 13.51
C LYS A 34 -10.71 -17.21 13.73
N ASP A 35 -11.42 -16.13 13.41
CA ASP A 35 -12.86 -16.04 13.56
C ASP A 35 -13.58 -17.04 12.65
N SER A 36 -14.47 -17.85 13.23
CA SER A 36 -15.16 -18.91 12.49
C SER A 36 -16.15 -18.34 11.47
N HIS A 37 -16.83 -17.25 11.79
CA HIS A 37 -17.80 -16.63 10.90
C HIS A 37 -17.12 -16.06 9.66
N ASN A 38 -16.08 -15.26 9.84
CA ASN A 38 -15.30 -14.66 8.74
C ASN A 38 -14.66 -15.73 7.87
N ARG A 39 -14.13 -16.80 8.47
CA ARG A 39 -13.59 -17.93 7.73
C ARG A 39 -14.64 -18.60 6.85
N ASP A 40 -15.86 -18.77 7.34
CA ASP A 40 -16.91 -19.45 6.60
C ASP A 40 -17.47 -18.58 5.46
N VAL A 41 -17.53 -17.25 5.66
CA VAL A 41 -17.83 -16.30 4.57
C VAL A 41 -16.79 -16.40 3.45
N LEU A 42 -15.49 -16.33 3.77
CA LEU A 42 -14.42 -16.46 2.77
C LEU A 42 -14.45 -17.80 2.04
N LYS A 43 -14.76 -18.90 2.74
CA LYS A 43 -14.95 -20.22 2.09
C LYS A 43 -16.18 -20.27 1.19
N ARG A 44 -17.24 -19.52 1.50
CA ARG A 44 -18.42 -19.43 0.65
C ARG A 44 -18.09 -18.69 -0.64
N ILE A 45 -17.49 -17.51 -0.52
CA ILE A 45 -17.05 -16.68 -1.66
C ILE A 45 -16.09 -17.48 -2.54
N ALA A 46 -15.07 -18.12 -1.95
CA ALA A 46 -14.17 -18.99 -2.71
C ALA A 46 -14.91 -20.07 -3.54
N ARG A 47 -15.98 -20.67 -3.00
CA ARG A 47 -16.76 -21.67 -3.76
C ARG A 47 -17.58 -21.05 -4.88
N ASP A 48 -18.06 -19.83 -4.69
CA ASP A 48 -18.76 -19.07 -5.72
C ASP A 48 -17.78 -18.72 -6.87
N GLU A 49 -16.56 -18.24 -6.60
CA GLU A 49 -15.57 -17.97 -7.67
C GLU A 49 -15.19 -19.21 -8.46
N LEU A 50 -15.11 -20.36 -7.79
CA LEU A 50 -14.87 -21.62 -8.50
C LEU A 50 -16.05 -21.97 -9.42
N ARG A 51 -17.29 -21.69 -8.99
CA ARG A 51 -18.48 -21.85 -9.83
C ARG A 51 -18.44 -20.90 -11.02
N HIS A 52 -18.09 -19.64 -10.81
CA HIS A 52 -17.95 -18.64 -11.87
C HIS A 52 -16.88 -19.03 -12.89
N HIS A 53 -15.68 -19.42 -12.43
CA HIS A 53 -14.61 -19.96 -13.27
C HIS A 53 -15.08 -21.12 -14.14
N ASN A 54 -15.78 -22.10 -13.54
CA ASN A 54 -16.29 -23.27 -14.26
C ASN A 54 -17.34 -22.88 -15.30
N LEU A 55 -18.16 -21.86 -15.02
CA LEU A 55 -19.14 -21.34 -15.97
C LEU A 55 -18.42 -20.68 -17.16
N TRP A 56 -17.43 -19.82 -16.90
CA TRP A 56 -16.62 -19.23 -17.97
C TRP A 56 -15.89 -20.27 -18.81
N GLN A 57 -15.37 -21.33 -18.18
CA GLN A 57 -14.72 -22.44 -18.87
C GLN A 57 -15.66 -23.13 -19.88
N GLN A 58 -16.96 -23.24 -19.58
CA GLN A 58 -17.94 -23.82 -20.49
C GLN A 58 -18.11 -22.99 -21.77
N HIS A 59 -17.96 -21.66 -21.66
CA HIS A 59 -18.06 -20.74 -22.80
C HIS A 59 -16.73 -20.59 -23.57
N THR A 60 -15.58 -20.66 -22.90
CA THR A 60 -14.26 -20.50 -23.56
C THR A 60 -13.75 -21.80 -24.16
N GLY A 61 -14.11 -22.95 -23.59
CA GLY A 61 -13.53 -24.26 -23.91
C GLY A 61 -12.07 -24.43 -23.48
N GLU A 62 -11.50 -23.44 -22.77
CA GLU A 62 -10.09 -23.38 -22.42
C GLU A 62 -9.91 -23.43 -20.89
N LYS A 63 -8.85 -24.09 -20.43
CA LYS A 63 -8.50 -24.14 -19.00
C LYS A 63 -7.57 -22.98 -18.65
N ALA A 64 -8.10 -21.93 -18.02
CA ALA A 64 -7.27 -20.88 -17.44
C ALA A 64 -6.61 -21.35 -16.14
N SER A 65 -5.33 -21.00 -15.95
CA SER A 65 -4.57 -21.32 -14.73
C SER A 65 -4.39 -20.08 -13.85
N PRO A 66 -4.40 -20.24 -12.51
CA PRO A 66 -4.37 -19.11 -11.58
C PRO A 66 -3.03 -18.39 -11.57
N SER A 67 -3.06 -17.08 -11.28
CA SER A 67 -1.85 -16.29 -11.11
C SER A 67 -1.22 -16.53 -9.74
N ARG A 68 -0.20 -17.39 -9.68
CA ARG A 68 0.52 -17.70 -8.43
C ARG A 68 1.12 -16.47 -7.76
N PHE A 69 1.59 -15.50 -8.55
CA PHE A 69 2.12 -14.24 -8.04
C PHE A 69 1.04 -13.42 -7.32
N LYS A 70 -0.14 -13.24 -7.94
CA LYS A 70 -1.27 -12.55 -7.30
C LYS A 70 -1.69 -13.26 -6.01
N ILE A 71 -1.80 -14.59 -6.03
CA ILE A 71 -2.16 -15.37 -4.83
C ILE A 71 -1.19 -15.09 -3.68
N TRP A 72 0.11 -15.11 -3.97
CA TRP A 72 1.14 -14.82 -2.97
C TRP A 72 1.08 -13.36 -2.50
N PHE A 73 0.93 -12.42 -3.43
CA PHE A 73 0.91 -10.98 -3.16
C PHE A 73 -0.27 -10.59 -2.26
N TYR A 74 -1.51 -10.92 -2.64
CA TYR A 74 -2.69 -10.58 -1.85
C TYR A 74 -2.69 -11.28 -0.49
N TYR A 75 -2.23 -12.54 -0.42
CA TYR A 75 -2.05 -13.23 0.86
C TYR A 75 -1.06 -12.51 1.78
N LEU A 76 0.09 -12.09 1.25
CA LEU A 76 1.10 -11.36 2.02
C LEU A 76 0.55 -10.01 2.50
N ILE A 77 -0.09 -9.25 1.62
CA ILE A 77 -0.69 -7.95 1.95
C ILE A 77 -1.75 -8.10 3.04
N SER A 78 -2.68 -9.06 2.92
CA SER A 78 -3.68 -9.35 3.95
C SER A 78 -3.04 -9.75 5.29
N ARG A 79 -1.88 -10.40 5.28
CA ARG A 79 -1.19 -10.81 6.51
C ARG A 79 -0.48 -9.64 7.19
N VAL A 80 0.14 -8.76 6.41
CA VAL A 80 0.92 -7.61 6.89
C VAL A 80 -0.01 -6.48 7.30
N PHE A 81 -0.87 -6.02 6.40
CA PHE A 81 -1.74 -4.85 6.59
C PHE A 81 -3.09 -5.21 7.24
N GLY A 82 -3.48 -6.48 7.21
CA GLY A 82 -4.73 -6.98 7.78
C GLY A 82 -5.70 -7.47 6.70
N LEU A 83 -6.61 -8.36 7.10
CA LEU A 83 -7.53 -9.06 6.20
C LEU A 83 -8.33 -8.07 5.35
N THR A 84 -8.99 -7.11 6.00
CA THR A 84 -9.77 -6.03 5.38
C THR A 84 -9.02 -5.33 4.26
N PHE A 85 -7.78 -4.90 4.53
CA PHE A 85 -7.01 -4.10 3.58
C PHE A 85 -6.68 -4.91 2.31
N GLY A 86 -6.23 -6.16 2.49
CA GLY A 86 -5.89 -7.00 1.35
C GLY A 86 -7.10 -7.42 0.53
N ILE A 87 -8.27 -7.60 1.16
CA ILE A 87 -9.53 -7.83 0.46
C ILE A 87 -9.93 -6.58 -0.33
N LYS A 88 -10.01 -5.40 0.30
CA LYS A 88 -10.33 -4.15 -0.42
C LYS A 88 -9.41 -3.88 -1.61
N LEU A 89 -8.10 -4.10 -1.46
CA LEU A 89 -7.14 -3.93 -2.56
C LEU A 89 -7.40 -4.90 -3.73
N MET A 90 -7.99 -6.06 -3.45
CA MET A 90 -8.37 -7.04 -4.47
C MET A 90 -9.65 -6.61 -5.19
N GLU A 91 -10.69 -6.26 -4.43
CA GLU A 91 -12.01 -5.82 -4.96
C GLU A 91 -11.91 -4.58 -5.86
N GLU A 92 -10.96 -3.67 -5.60
CA GLU A 92 -10.74 -2.48 -6.48
C GLU A 92 -10.36 -2.87 -7.93
N GLY A 93 -9.90 -4.10 -8.13
CA GLY A 93 -9.68 -4.69 -9.45
C GLY A 93 -10.96 -5.21 -10.11
N GLU A 94 -11.92 -5.68 -9.31
CA GLU A 94 -13.19 -6.29 -9.75
C GLU A 94 -14.25 -5.26 -10.08
N GLU A 95 -14.29 -4.11 -9.39
CA GLU A 95 -15.19 -3.00 -9.71
C GLU A 95 -14.97 -2.50 -11.17
N LYS A 96 -13.72 -2.53 -11.64
CA LYS A 96 -13.37 -2.24 -13.04
C LYS A 96 -13.82 -3.34 -14.00
N ALA A 97 -13.96 -4.58 -13.53
CA ALA A 97 -14.44 -5.72 -14.30
C ALA A 97 -15.99 -5.76 -14.39
N GLN A 98 -16.70 -5.10 -13.48
CA GLN A 98 -18.17 -5.00 -13.50
C GLN A 98 -18.72 -4.31 -14.76
N VAL A 99 -18.00 -3.31 -15.28
CA VAL A 99 -18.32 -2.68 -16.57
C VAL A 99 -18.25 -3.70 -17.72
N ALA A 100 -17.30 -4.64 -17.65
CA ALA A 100 -17.15 -5.68 -18.66
C ALA A 100 -18.25 -6.77 -18.56
N TYR A 101 -18.83 -7.03 -17.38
CA TYR A 101 -19.95 -7.96 -17.26
C TYR A 101 -21.18 -7.49 -18.04
N ASN A 102 -21.47 -6.19 -18.05
CA ASN A 102 -22.59 -5.64 -18.82
C ASN A 102 -22.41 -5.84 -20.33
N GLU A 103 -21.19 -5.70 -20.85
CA GLU A 103 -20.88 -5.96 -22.25
C GLU A 103 -20.99 -7.46 -22.59
N ILE A 104 -20.50 -8.33 -21.69
CA ILE A 104 -20.53 -9.79 -21.88
C ILE A 104 -21.96 -10.34 -21.74
N ALA A 105 -22.80 -9.74 -20.90
CA ALA A 105 -24.19 -10.14 -20.67
C ALA A 105 -25.05 -10.14 -21.95
N HIS A 106 -24.69 -9.33 -22.95
CA HIS A 106 -25.35 -9.34 -24.26
C HIS A 106 -25.15 -10.65 -25.03
N PHE A 107 -24.07 -11.38 -24.74
CA PHE A 107 -23.71 -12.64 -25.41
C PHE A 107 -23.85 -13.85 -24.50
N VAL A 108 -23.66 -13.68 -23.20
CA VAL A 108 -23.73 -14.72 -22.16
C VAL A 108 -24.64 -14.20 -21.05
N PRO A 109 -25.96 -14.49 -21.09
CA PRO A 109 -26.92 -14.00 -20.09
C PRO A 109 -26.53 -14.33 -18.64
N GLU A 110 -25.83 -15.44 -18.43
CA GLU A 110 -25.31 -15.88 -17.14
C GLU A 110 -24.33 -14.89 -16.50
N ALA A 111 -23.70 -14.01 -17.30
CA ALA A 111 -22.84 -12.93 -16.80
C ALA A 111 -23.58 -11.98 -15.84
N SER A 112 -24.89 -11.78 -16.04
CA SER A 112 -25.71 -10.94 -15.16
C SER A 112 -25.91 -11.57 -13.78
N ASN A 113 -25.98 -12.90 -13.71
CA ASN A 113 -26.05 -13.62 -12.45
C ASN A 113 -24.72 -13.53 -11.70
N ILE A 114 -23.59 -13.67 -12.41
CA ILE A 114 -22.25 -13.51 -11.83
C ILE A 114 -22.08 -12.09 -11.27
N ALA A 115 -22.41 -11.05 -12.06
CA ALA A 115 -22.35 -9.67 -11.58
C ALA A 115 -23.20 -9.42 -10.30
N SER A 116 -24.33 -10.12 -10.17
CA SER A 116 -25.16 -10.07 -8.96
C SER A 116 -24.53 -10.82 -7.79
N ASP A 117 -23.82 -11.93 -8.05
CA ASP A 117 -23.05 -12.68 -7.06
C ASP A 117 -21.90 -11.81 -6.52
N GLU A 118 -21.14 -11.15 -7.41
CA GLU A 118 -20.05 -10.23 -7.04
C GLU A 118 -20.53 -9.12 -6.10
N HIS A 119 -21.66 -8.50 -6.41
CA HIS A 119 -22.21 -7.46 -5.53
C HIS A 119 -22.57 -8.00 -4.13
N ARG A 120 -23.00 -9.27 -4.03
CA ARG A 120 -23.25 -9.92 -2.74
C ARG A 120 -21.96 -10.28 -2.02
N HIS A 121 -20.90 -10.61 -2.75
CA HIS A 121 -19.57 -10.84 -2.18
C HIS A 121 -19.03 -9.56 -1.56
N GLU A 122 -19.01 -8.46 -2.30
CA GLU A 122 -18.59 -7.13 -1.83
C GLU A 122 -19.32 -6.77 -0.52
N GLN A 123 -20.65 -6.86 -0.49
CA GLN A 123 -21.45 -6.58 0.71
C GLN A 123 -21.12 -7.51 1.89
N ALA A 124 -20.84 -8.79 1.62
CA ALA A 124 -20.45 -9.74 2.66
C ALA A 124 -19.06 -9.40 3.21
N LEU A 125 -18.13 -9.01 2.34
CA LEU A 125 -16.76 -8.62 2.67
C LEU A 125 -16.71 -7.33 3.48
N VAL A 126 -17.56 -6.35 3.17
CA VAL A 126 -17.73 -5.13 3.98
C VAL A 126 -18.10 -5.46 5.42
N ARG A 127 -18.90 -6.52 5.65
CA ARG A 127 -19.28 -6.96 7.01
C ARG A 127 -18.17 -7.74 7.73
N LEU A 128 -17.15 -8.21 7.01
CA LEU A 128 -15.97 -8.85 7.60
C LEU A 128 -14.94 -7.84 8.10
N ILE A 129 -15.15 -6.54 7.83
CA ILE A 129 -14.18 -5.49 8.13
C ILE A 129 -14.03 -5.35 9.65
N ASP A 130 -13.00 -5.99 10.18
CA ASP A 130 -12.53 -5.79 11.53
C ASP A 130 -11.75 -4.47 11.58
N GLU A 131 -12.36 -3.47 12.20
CA GLU A 131 -11.98 -2.07 12.07
C GLU A 131 -10.68 -1.71 12.81
N GLU A 132 -10.12 -2.57 13.66
CA GLU A 132 -9.02 -2.17 14.56
C GLU A 132 -7.80 -1.60 13.82
N ARG A 133 -7.33 -2.23 12.73
CA ARG A 133 -6.18 -1.71 11.96
C ARG A 133 -6.54 -0.53 11.07
N LEU A 134 -7.79 -0.45 10.61
CA LEU A 134 -8.29 0.69 9.83
C LEU A 134 -8.46 1.94 10.73
N HIS A 135 -8.83 1.74 12.00
CA HIS A 135 -8.92 2.79 13.01
C HIS A 135 -7.59 3.52 13.21
N TYR A 136 -6.45 2.79 13.16
CA TYR A 136 -5.11 3.39 13.24
C TYR A 136 -4.51 3.74 11.87
N ALA A 137 -5.17 3.46 10.76
CA ALA A 137 -4.68 3.83 9.42
C ALA A 137 -4.45 5.34 9.32
N ALA A 138 -5.30 6.15 9.98
CA ALA A 138 -5.13 7.59 10.05
C ALA A 138 -3.86 8.04 10.76
N ASP A 139 -3.47 7.33 11.81
CA ASP A 139 -2.32 7.64 12.67
C ASP A 139 -1.02 7.19 12.00
N VAL A 140 -1.02 5.99 11.42
CA VAL A 140 0.04 5.53 10.50
C VAL A 140 0.23 6.54 9.38
N VAL A 141 -0.88 7.05 8.83
CA VAL A 141 -0.83 7.99 7.73
C VAL A 141 -0.21 9.33 8.14
N ARG A 142 -0.61 9.87 9.28
CA ARG A 142 -0.07 11.12 9.79
C ARG A 142 1.42 11.00 10.07
N GLY A 143 1.83 9.94 10.77
CA GLY A 143 3.23 9.69 11.13
C GLY A 143 4.13 9.57 9.90
N LEU A 144 3.71 8.80 8.89
CA LEU A 144 4.54 8.58 7.70
C LEU A 144 4.73 9.83 6.86
N ASN A 145 3.69 10.67 6.73
CA ASN A 145 3.78 11.92 5.97
C ASN A 145 4.86 12.84 6.54
N VAL A 146 4.89 12.98 7.87
CA VAL A 146 5.89 13.81 8.56
C VAL A 146 7.28 13.21 8.36
N ALA A 147 7.44 11.91 8.65
CA ALA A 147 8.72 11.24 8.59
C ALA A 147 9.36 11.31 7.18
N ILE A 148 8.59 11.08 6.12
CA ILE A 148 9.12 11.12 4.75
C ILE A 148 9.60 12.52 4.40
N VAL A 149 8.76 13.54 4.60
CA VAL A 149 9.08 14.90 4.17
C VAL A 149 10.26 15.45 4.97
N GLU A 150 10.24 15.26 6.29
CA GLU A 150 11.26 15.78 7.19
C GLU A 150 12.61 15.08 6.98
N LEU A 151 12.65 13.75 6.94
CA LEU A 151 13.91 13.02 6.74
C LEU A 151 14.50 13.22 5.35
N THR A 152 13.68 13.23 4.30
CA THR A 152 14.17 13.47 2.94
C THR A 152 14.75 14.88 2.84
N GLY A 153 14.07 15.87 3.42
CA GLY A 153 14.55 17.24 3.54
C GLY A 153 15.89 17.33 4.28
N THR A 154 15.93 16.80 5.50
CA THR A 154 17.13 16.83 6.34
C THR A 154 18.31 16.15 5.65
N LEU A 155 18.17 14.92 5.16
CA LEU A 155 19.27 14.20 4.53
C LEU A 155 19.74 14.87 3.23
N ALA A 156 18.82 15.43 2.44
CA ALA A 156 19.18 16.20 1.24
C ALA A 156 19.97 17.47 1.58
N GLY A 157 19.55 18.22 2.60
CA GLY A 157 20.27 19.40 3.08
C GLY A 157 21.64 19.06 3.66
N LEU A 158 21.71 18.03 4.51
CA LEU A 158 22.96 17.56 5.11
C LEU A 158 23.96 17.08 4.06
N THR A 159 23.49 16.43 2.98
CA THR A 159 24.37 15.98 1.90
C THR A 159 25.15 17.10 1.24
N LEU A 160 24.58 18.31 1.22
CA LEU A 160 25.24 19.45 0.60
C LEU A 160 26.05 20.26 1.59
N ALA A 161 25.59 20.30 2.84
CA ALA A 161 26.29 20.95 3.93
C ALA A 161 27.55 20.19 4.36
N LEU A 162 27.52 18.86 4.32
CA LEU A 162 28.56 18.00 4.87
C LEU A 162 29.27 17.21 3.76
N PRO A 163 30.61 17.07 3.82
CA PRO A 163 31.37 16.39 2.76
C PRO A 163 31.46 14.87 2.93
N GLU A 164 31.34 14.37 4.16
CA GLU A 164 31.55 12.96 4.48
C GLU A 164 30.23 12.24 4.82
N SER A 165 30.05 11.03 4.27
CA SER A 165 28.91 10.15 4.59
C SER A 165 28.78 9.88 6.08
N ASN A 166 29.89 9.73 6.82
CA ASN A 166 29.86 9.45 8.27
C ASN A 166 29.22 10.58 9.08
N LEU A 167 29.49 11.85 8.72
CA LEU A 167 28.89 13.00 9.38
C LEU A 167 27.40 13.10 9.08
N ILE A 168 27.00 12.82 7.83
CA ILE A 168 25.59 12.78 7.42
C ILE A 168 24.86 11.65 8.16
N VAL A 169 25.47 10.48 8.28
CA VAL A 169 24.91 9.34 9.02
C VAL A 169 24.75 9.70 10.50
N MET A 170 25.77 10.25 11.15
CA MET A 170 25.70 10.64 12.56
C MET A 170 24.58 11.67 12.80
N ALA A 171 24.55 12.75 12.01
CA ALA A 171 23.52 13.77 12.12
C ALA A 171 22.12 13.20 11.80
N GLY A 172 22.01 12.37 10.76
CA GLY A 172 20.78 11.69 10.37
C GLY A 172 20.27 10.73 11.44
N LEU A 173 21.14 9.99 12.13
CA LEU A 173 20.79 9.13 13.25
C LEU A 173 20.22 9.94 14.42
N ILE A 174 20.87 11.05 14.78
CA ILE A 174 20.43 11.92 15.88
C ILE A 174 19.06 12.53 15.55
N VAL A 175 18.94 13.18 14.39
CA VAL A 175 17.69 13.84 13.98
C VAL A 175 16.58 12.82 13.77
N GLY A 176 16.87 11.70 13.10
CA GLY A 176 15.88 10.67 12.83
C GLY A 176 15.37 9.99 14.09
N ALA A 177 16.25 9.67 15.04
CA ALA A 177 15.82 9.12 16.33
C ALA A 177 14.97 10.11 17.12
N ALA A 178 15.37 11.38 17.19
CA ALA A 178 14.61 12.43 17.85
C ALA A 178 13.21 12.62 17.22
N MET A 179 13.15 12.61 15.88
CA MET A 179 11.90 12.72 15.13
C MET A 179 10.98 11.53 15.39
N VAL A 180 11.48 10.29 15.32
CA VAL A 180 10.68 9.08 15.61
C VAL A 180 10.11 9.14 17.03
N LEU A 181 10.91 9.52 18.02
CA LEU A 181 10.48 9.65 19.41
C LEU A 181 9.45 10.78 19.58
N SER A 182 9.63 11.90 18.88
CA SER A 182 8.68 13.02 18.87
C SER A 182 7.33 12.59 18.31
N VAL A 183 7.32 11.92 17.15
CA VAL A 183 6.07 11.40 16.54
C VAL A 183 5.41 10.33 17.41
N ALA A 184 6.20 9.42 17.99
CA ALA A 184 5.66 8.44 18.95
C ALA A 184 4.98 9.14 20.15
N SER A 185 5.60 10.20 20.67
CA SER A 185 5.06 10.97 21.79
C SER A 185 3.77 11.71 21.41
N THR A 186 3.72 12.35 20.23
CA THR A 186 2.51 13.06 19.77
C THR A 186 1.36 12.10 19.48
N GLU A 187 1.62 10.95 18.88
CA GLU A 187 0.60 9.90 18.65
C GLU A 187 0.09 9.31 19.97
N TYR A 188 0.98 9.05 20.95
CA TYR A 188 0.58 8.60 22.28
C TYR A 188 -0.35 9.61 22.98
N LEU A 189 0.05 10.88 23.01
CA LEU A 189 -0.71 11.95 23.64
C LEU A 189 -2.05 12.20 22.93
N GLY A 190 -2.06 12.16 21.60
CA GLY A 190 -3.27 12.26 20.78
C GLY A 190 -4.25 11.12 21.08
N ALA A 191 -3.76 9.88 21.11
CA ALA A 191 -4.59 8.71 21.45
C ALA A 191 -5.13 8.77 22.88
N LYS A 192 -4.32 9.24 23.85
CA LYS A 192 -4.72 9.39 25.25
C LYS A 192 -5.76 10.50 25.45
N SER A 193 -5.65 11.60 24.71
CA SER A 193 -6.50 12.78 24.87
C SER A 193 -7.80 12.69 24.05
N GLY A 194 -7.83 11.86 23.01
CA GLY A 194 -8.97 11.70 22.09
C GLY A 194 -10.18 10.93 22.64
N GLY A 195 -10.16 10.47 23.89
CA GLY A 195 -11.35 9.96 24.61
C GLY A 195 -12.02 8.68 24.07
N GLY A 196 -11.36 7.91 23.21
CA GLY A 196 -11.92 6.69 22.60
C GLY A 196 -11.33 5.37 23.12
N SER A 197 -11.88 4.24 22.65
CA SER A 197 -11.40 2.87 22.91
C SER A 197 -10.04 2.52 22.28
N ARG A 198 -9.33 3.51 21.74
CA ARG A 198 -8.02 3.32 21.10
C ARG A 198 -6.95 3.15 22.15
N SER A 199 -6.14 2.09 22.03
CA SER A 199 -5.00 1.85 22.90
C SER A 199 -3.86 2.79 22.52
N PRO A 200 -3.40 3.68 23.42
CA PRO A 200 -2.30 4.59 23.12
C PRO A 200 -1.00 3.86 22.77
N LEU A 201 -0.75 2.71 23.41
CA LEU A 201 0.40 1.86 23.12
C LEU A 201 0.34 1.26 21.70
N LYS A 202 -0.85 0.84 21.23
CA LYS A 202 -1.01 0.34 19.85
C LYS A 202 -0.79 1.45 18.82
N ALA A 203 -1.25 2.67 19.09
CA ALA A 203 -1.02 3.82 18.21
C ALA A 203 0.48 4.11 18.02
N VAL A 204 1.23 4.14 19.13
CA VAL A 204 2.70 4.28 19.09
C VAL A 204 3.36 3.14 18.33
N LEU A 205 2.90 1.90 18.55
CA LEU A 205 3.53 0.74 17.94
C LEU A 205 3.32 0.69 16.42
N TYR A 206 2.10 0.96 15.95
CA TYR A 206 1.81 1.00 14.51
C TYR A 206 2.39 2.24 13.81
N GLY A 207 2.27 3.44 14.41
CA GLY A 207 2.82 4.66 13.83
C GLY A 207 4.35 4.73 13.92
N GLY A 208 4.88 4.48 15.11
CA GLY A 208 6.32 4.56 15.41
C GLY A 208 7.16 3.54 14.65
N LEU A 209 6.71 2.27 14.57
CA LEU A 209 7.46 1.24 13.83
C LEU A 209 7.59 1.60 12.35
N THR A 210 6.54 2.12 11.74
CA THR A 210 6.57 2.48 10.31
C THR A 210 7.52 3.64 10.04
N ASN A 211 7.63 4.59 10.97
CA ASN A 211 8.60 5.68 10.91
C ASN A 211 10.03 5.20 11.10
N VAL A 212 10.28 4.27 12.03
CA VAL A 212 11.62 3.66 12.21
C VAL A 212 12.06 2.94 10.94
N VAL A 213 11.18 2.14 10.34
CA VAL A 213 11.48 1.42 9.10
C VAL A 213 11.78 2.38 7.96
N THR A 214 10.94 3.42 7.79
CA THR A 214 11.14 4.46 6.77
C THR A 214 12.47 5.18 6.98
N PHE A 215 12.76 5.57 8.22
CA PHE A 215 14.01 6.22 8.60
C PHE A 215 15.24 5.40 8.21
N ILE A 216 15.29 4.12 8.63
CA ILE A 216 16.40 3.24 8.30
C ILE A 216 16.51 3.07 6.78
N PHE A 217 15.38 2.91 6.09
CA PHE A 217 15.37 2.72 4.64
C PHE A 217 15.87 3.94 3.84
N LEU A 218 15.59 5.16 4.31
CA LEU A 218 16.09 6.40 3.71
C LEU A 218 17.56 6.66 4.07
N LEU A 219 17.99 6.31 5.28
CA LEU A 219 19.38 6.48 5.70
C LEU A 219 20.33 5.43 5.09
N PHE A 220 19.81 4.24 4.78
CA PHE A 220 20.58 3.09 4.32
C PHE A 220 21.60 3.38 3.21
N PRO A 221 21.29 4.14 2.14
CA PRO A 221 22.28 4.44 1.11
C PRO A 221 23.55 5.12 1.63
N TYR A 222 23.43 6.01 2.63
CA TYR A 222 24.58 6.70 3.24
C TYR A 222 25.43 5.79 4.13
N LEU A 223 24.92 4.62 4.53
CA LEU A 223 25.68 3.60 5.24
C LEU A 223 26.46 2.69 4.29
N VAL A 224 26.07 2.64 3.01
CA VAL A 224 26.59 1.67 2.03
C VAL A 224 27.53 2.33 1.03
N PHE A 225 27.24 3.55 0.58
CA PHE A 225 28.03 4.23 -0.44
C PHE A 225 28.87 5.36 0.17
N ASP A 226 30.14 5.40 -0.21
CA ASP A 226 31.06 6.48 0.18
C ASP A 226 30.74 7.80 -0.53
N ASN A 227 30.17 7.74 -1.74
CA ASN A 227 29.81 8.91 -2.51
C ASN A 227 28.46 9.49 -2.04
N VAL A 228 28.51 10.63 -1.36
CA VAL A 228 27.33 11.30 -0.79
C VAL A 228 26.26 11.67 -1.82
N TYR A 229 26.65 12.02 -3.06
CA TYR A 229 25.70 12.36 -4.12
C TYR A 229 25.02 11.12 -4.72
N LEU A 230 25.73 10.00 -4.81
CA LEU A 230 25.14 8.71 -5.16
C LEU A 230 24.13 8.28 -4.08
N SER A 231 24.52 8.40 -2.80
CA SER A 231 23.64 8.13 -1.66
C SER A 231 22.38 8.97 -1.70
N LEU A 232 22.48 10.26 -2.04
CA LEU A 232 21.34 11.16 -2.24
C LEU A 232 20.42 10.69 -3.37
N GLY A 233 20.98 10.33 -4.52
CA GLY A 233 20.18 9.83 -5.65
C GLY A 233 19.38 8.57 -5.29
N VAL A 234 20.02 7.61 -4.61
CA VAL A 234 19.37 6.38 -4.15
C VAL A 234 18.36 6.69 -3.03
N MET A 235 18.66 7.60 -2.11
CA MET A 235 17.73 8.01 -1.05
C MET A 235 16.48 8.69 -1.61
N ILE A 236 16.60 9.57 -2.62
CA ILE A 236 15.45 10.17 -3.31
C ILE A 236 14.61 9.11 -4.00
N PHE A 237 15.24 8.14 -4.67
CA PHE A 237 14.51 7.00 -5.26
C PHE A 237 13.75 6.22 -4.17
N ASN A 238 14.40 5.90 -3.05
CA ASN A 238 13.76 5.24 -1.92
C ASN A 238 12.59 6.05 -1.36
N ALA A 239 12.73 7.38 -1.24
CA ALA A 239 11.65 8.27 -0.80
C ALA A 239 10.45 8.20 -1.75
N ILE A 240 10.68 8.22 -3.07
CA ILE A 240 9.61 8.06 -4.08
C ILE A 240 8.92 6.69 -3.95
N VAL A 241 9.69 5.62 -3.72
CA VAL A 241 9.14 4.27 -3.50
C VAL A 241 8.26 4.24 -2.25
N VAL A 242 8.71 4.83 -1.14
CA VAL A 242 7.91 4.90 0.10
C VAL A 242 6.64 5.73 -0.14
N VAL A 243 6.76 6.90 -0.79
CA VAL A 243 5.61 7.74 -1.15
C VAL A 243 4.63 6.96 -2.03
N PHE A 244 5.10 6.18 -3.00
CA PHE A 244 4.28 5.34 -3.87
C PHE A 244 3.51 4.29 -3.07
N LEU A 245 4.21 3.47 -2.29
CA LEU A 245 3.60 2.40 -1.48
C LEU A 245 2.58 2.95 -0.50
N PHE A 246 2.89 4.10 0.08
CA PHE A 246 2.01 4.74 1.04
C PHE A 246 0.81 5.44 0.39
N SER A 247 0.99 6.04 -0.78
CA SER A 247 -0.11 6.56 -1.59
C SER A 247 -1.08 5.45 -1.96
N LEU A 248 -0.55 4.27 -2.30
CA LEU A 248 -1.35 3.07 -2.56
C LEU A 248 -2.11 2.64 -1.29
N TYR A 249 -1.44 2.59 -0.14
CA TYR A 249 -2.08 2.28 1.13
C TYR A 249 -3.24 3.24 1.46
N ILE A 250 -3.03 4.55 1.36
CA ILE A 250 -4.08 5.55 1.60
C ILE A 250 -5.22 5.40 0.60
N SER A 251 -4.88 5.21 -0.67
CA SER A 251 -5.88 5.11 -1.74
C SER A 251 -6.87 3.98 -1.46
N VAL A 252 -6.35 2.82 -1.05
CA VAL A 252 -7.17 1.65 -0.67
C VAL A 252 -7.88 1.86 0.67
N ALA A 253 -7.18 2.39 1.68
CA ALA A 253 -7.72 2.50 3.02
C ALA A 253 -8.81 3.58 3.15
N ARG A 254 -8.74 4.64 2.34
CA ARG A 254 -9.63 5.81 2.41
C ARG A 254 -10.42 6.08 1.13
N GLU A 255 -10.30 5.24 0.11
CA GLU A 255 -11.00 5.40 -1.18
C GLU A 255 -10.71 6.76 -1.85
N ILE A 256 -9.49 7.26 -1.66
CA ILE A 256 -9.01 8.51 -2.27
C ILE A 256 -8.24 8.16 -3.55
N SER A 257 -8.26 9.03 -4.56
CA SER A 257 -7.52 8.77 -5.79
C SER A 257 -6.01 8.70 -5.57
N PHE A 258 -5.41 7.55 -5.93
CA PHE A 258 -3.98 7.29 -5.85
C PHE A 258 -3.16 8.40 -6.50
N ARG A 259 -3.50 8.79 -7.74
CA ARG A 259 -2.74 9.77 -8.53
C ARG A 259 -2.62 11.10 -7.82
N ARG A 260 -3.74 11.59 -7.27
CA ARG A 260 -3.78 12.85 -6.53
C ARG A 260 -2.90 12.77 -5.29
N ARG A 261 -3.08 11.71 -4.49
CA ARG A 261 -2.33 11.55 -3.25
C ARG A 261 -0.83 11.39 -3.48
N PHE A 262 -0.46 10.62 -4.49
CA PHE A 262 0.93 10.44 -4.90
C PHE A 262 1.54 11.76 -5.37
N SER A 263 0.85 12.51 -6.24
CA SER A 263 1.37 13.81 -6.69
C SER A 263 1.53 14.82 -5.57
N GLU A 264 0.57 14.89 -4.64
CA GLU A 264 0.63 15.81 -3.49
C GLU A 264 1.85 15.49 -2.60
N MET A 265 2.04 14.22 -2.24
CA MET A 265 3.13 13.81 -1.36
C MET A 265 4.50 13.83 -2.03
N ALA A 266 4.59 13.41 -3.30
CA ALA A 266 5.83 13.47 -4.05
C ALA A 266 6.27 14.93 -4.23
N LEU A 267 5.35 15.84 -4.57
CA LEU A 267 5.66 17.26 -4.72
C LEU A 267 6.09 17.88 -3.37
N ALA A 268 5.39 17.56 -2.28
CA ALA A 268 5.77 18.05 -0.95
C ALA A 268 7.15 17.54 -0.52
N SER A 269 7.41 16.23 -0.64
CA SER A 269 8.68 15.62 -0.24
C SER A 269 9.85 16.09 -1.09
N LEU A 270 9.72 16.06 -2.42
CA LEU A 270 10.79 16.50 -3.34
C LEU A 270 10.98 18.02 -3.30
N GLY A 271 9.90 18.79 -3.14
CA GLY A 271 9.97 20.24 -2.98
C GLY A 271 10.72 20.64 -1.72
N VAL A 272 10.40 20.02 -0.58
CA VAL A 272 11.13 20.25 0.68
C VAL A 272 12.58 19.76 0.56
N ALA A 273 12.84 18.63 -0.08
CA ALA A 273 14.19 18.16 -0.35
C ALA A 273 15.02 19.16 -1.16
N ALA A 274 14.46 19.70 -2.25
CA ALA A 274 15.13 20.69 -3.08
C ALA A 274 15.41 22.00 -2.33
N LEU A 275 14.45 22.48 -1.53
CA LEU A 275 14.64 23.67 -0.70
C LEU A 275 15.68 23.44 0.40
N ALA A 276 15.62 22.30 1.10
CA ALA A 276 16.58 21.95 2.14
C ALA A 276 17.99 21.76 1.58
N PHE A 277 18.10 21.15 0.39
CA PHE A 277 19.36 21.06 -0.36
C PHE A 277 19.94 22.45 -0.64
N LEU A 278 19.12 23.39 -1.12
CA LEU A 278 19.55 24.77 -1.36
C LEU A 278 19.98 25.47 -0.06
N ILE A 279 19.23 25.28 1.03
CA ILE A 279 19.58 25.81 2.35
C ILE A 279 20.92 25.23 2.81
N GLY A 280 21.15 23.93 2.63
CA GLY A 280 22.43 23.27 2.93
C GLY A 280 23.60 23.86 2.13
N TYR A 281 23.40 24.10 0.83
CA TYR A 281 24.38 24.77 -0.02
C TYR A 281 24.71 26.19 0.46
N LEU A 282 23.69 26.99 0.77
CA LEU A 282 23.88 28.34 1.29
C LEU A 282 24.60 28.32 2.64
N ALA A 283 24.19 27.43 3.56
CA ALA A 283 24.84 27.27 4.86
C ALA A 283 26.33 26.92 4.70
N ARG A 284 26.68 25.98 3.81
CA ARG A 284 28.08 25.64 3.51
C ARG A 284 28.87 26.84 3.01
N THR A 285 28.28 27.60 2.09
CA THR A 285 28.93 28.77 1.47
C THR A 285 29.16 29.89 2.49
N PHE A 286 28.15 30.23 3.29
CA PHE A 286 28.23 31.34 4.26
C PHE A 286 29.02 31.00 5.52
N LEU A 287 28.95 29.75 5.99
CA LEU A 287 29.67 29.31 7.19
C LEU A 287 31.13 28.91 6.88
N HIS A 288 31.57 29.04 5.62
CA HIS A 288 32.92 28.66 5.17
C HIS A 288 33.29 27.24 5.60
N LEU A 289 32.34 26.31 5.53
CA LEU A 289 32.57 24.89 5.77
C LEU A 289 33.31 24.30 4.56
N ASN A 290 34.55 24.75 4.37
CA ASN A 290 35.54 24.15 3.51
C ASN A 290 36.21 23.06 4.34
N VAL A 291 35.69 21.85 4.24
CA VAL A 291 36.44 20.68 4.70
C VAL A 291 37.35 20.33 3.52
N GLU A 292 38.65 20.47 3.75
CA GLU A 292 39.71 19.99 2.85
C GLU A 292 39.64 18.46 2.66
#